data_AF-A0A2M9ZNF6-F1
#
_entry.id   AF-A0A2M9ZNF6-F1
#
_cell.length_a   1.000
_cell.length_b   1.000
_cell.length_c   1.000
_cell.angle_alpha   90.00
_cell.angle_beta   90.00
_cell.angle_gamma   90.00
#
_symmetry.space_group_name_H-M   'P 1'
#
loop_
_entity.id
_entity.type
_entity.pdbx_description
1 polymer ?
#
loop_
_entity_poly.entity_id
_entity_poly.type
_entity_poly.pdbx_seq_one_letter_code
_entity_poly.pdbx_strand_id
1 'polypeptide(L)'
;MKAFGIRFLILSFCIWILSGSLVAESTFTNLTDHEQVKTFLEVTNRIRCICLPSIPIKSCSFNNCTVSAKLKLFIENRIRKGESADTIVNKMINGFGEEALQDPVIAKFAENGNDGIVQGVVYGFGQDILAKPDSTWINLSLALAGGLGLIIIFLYLKRRTSFKPTEKSSKTDSFQKYLSEIEEKQK
;
A
#
# COMPACT_ATOMS: atom_id res chain seq x y z
N MET A 1 -5.30 -23.67 -32.49
CA MET A 1 -4.78 -22.36 -32.04
C MET A 1 -5.60 -21.63 -30.95
N LYS A 2 -6.71 -22.18 -30.42
CA LYS A 2 -7.49 -21.51 -29.34
C LYS A 2 -6.96 -21.78 -27.92
N ALA A 3 -6.31 -22.93 -27.69
CA ALA A 3 -5.83 -23.34 -26.36
C ALA A 3 -4.54 -22.63 -25.89
N PHE A 4 -3.76 -22.05 -26.80
CA PHE A 4 -2.48 -21.42 -26.47
C PHE A 4 -2.66 -20.04 -25.80
N GLY A 5 -3.69 -19.29 -26.20
CA GLY A 5 -3.99 -17.97 -25.62
C GLY A 5 -4.52 -18.03 -24.18
N ILE A 6 -5.28 -19.07 -23.84
CA ILE A 6 -5.84 -19.25 -22.48
C ILE A 6 -4.73 -19.57 -21.47
N ARG A 7 -3.76 -20.40 -21.85
CA ARG A 7 -2.61 -20.72 -20.98
C ARG A 7 -1.73 -19.51 -20.72
N PHE A 8 -1.54 -18.63 -21.71
CA PHE A 8 -0.77 -17.39 -21.56
C PHE A 8 -1.50 -16.36 -20.67
N LEU A 9 -2.83 -16.29 -20.76
CA LEU A 9 -3.67 -15.43 -19.90
C LEU A 9 -3.65 -15.88 -18.44
N ILE A 10 -3.72 -17.20 -18.19
CA ILE A 10 -3.64 -17.77 -16.83
C ILE A 10 -2.24 -17.54 -16.25
N LEU A 11 -1.17 -17.75 -17.03
CA LEU A 11 0.20 -17.52 -16.58
C LEU A 11 0.43 -16.03 -16.23
N SER A 12 -0.07 -15.11 -17.06
CA SER A 12 0.03 -13.66 -16.81
C SER A 12 -0.79 -13.21 -15.60
N PHE A 13 -1.94 -13.84 -15.33
CA PHE A 13 -2.76 -13.56 -14.16
C PHE A 13 -2.10 -14.09 -12.88
N CYS A 14 -1.47 -15.27 -12.93
CA CYS A 14 -0.72 -15.83 -11.80
C CYS A 14 0.50 -14.98 -11.42
N ILE A 15 1.23 -14.41 -12.40
CA ILE A 15 2.37 -13.51 -12.13
C ILE A 15 1.91 -12.20 -11.46
N TRP A 16 0.73 -11.70 -11.82
CA TRP A 16 0.12 -10.52 -11.18
C TRP A 16 -0.27 -10.79 -9.71
N ILE A 17 -0.81 -11.99 -9.40
CA ILE A 17 -1.18 -12.35 -8.02
C ILE A 17 0.06 -12.60 -7.15
N LEU A 18 1.14 -13.15 -7.74
CA LEU A 18 2.39 -13.40 -7.00
C LEU A 18 3.20 -12.12 -6.74
N SER A 19 2.86 -11.01 -7.39
CA SER A 19 3.46 -9.69 -7.17
C SER A 19 2.84 -8.96 -5.98
N GLY A 20 2.33 -9.71 -4.99
CA GLY A 20 1.83 -9.15 -3.74
C GLY A 20 2.85 -8.16 -3.17
N SER A 21 2.40 -6.95 -2.87
CA SER A 21 3.24 -5.84 -2.43
C SER A 21 4.06 -6.25 -1.21
N LEU A 22 5.33 -6.58 -1.43
CA LEU A 22 6.35 -6.50 -0.40
C LEU A 22 6.50 -5.01 -0.07
N VAL A 23 5.64 -4.51 0.80
CA VAL A 23 5.76 -3.16 1.34
C VAL A 23 6.96 -3.18 2.27
N ALA A 24 8.13 -2.85 1.73
CA ALA A 24 9.32 -2.62 2.51
C ALA A 24 9.09 -1.33 3.33
N GLU A 25 8.68 -1.50 4.57
CA GLU A 25 8.39 -0.40 5.48
C GLU A 25 9.70 0.11 6.08
N SER A 26 10.26 1.17 5.50
CA SER A 26 11.49 1.77 6.00
C SER A 26 11.16 2.78 7.11
N THR A 27 11.49 2.44 8.34
CA THR A 27 11.58 3.42 9.42
C THR A 27 12.97 3.33 10.05
N PHE A 28 13.55 4.48 10.39
CA PHE A 28 14.83 4.49 11.10
C PHE A 28 14.56 4.16 12.57
N THR A 29 15.08 3.02 13.03
CA THR A 29 15.09 2.63 14.43
C THR A 29 16.46 2.07 14.81
N ASN A 30 16.86 2.25 16.06
CA ASN A 30 18.08 1.66 16.60
C ASN A 30 17.81 0.33 17.35
N LEU A 31 16.63 -0.25 17.17
CA LEU A 31 16.27 -1.57 17.68
C LEU A 31 16.76 -2.64 16.70
N THR A 32 17.42 -3.67 17.23
CA THR A 32 17.96 -4.79 16.42
C THR A 32 17.13 -6.05 16.54
N ASP A 33 16.37 -6.20 17.64
CA ASP A 33 15.51 -7.35 17.86
C ASP A 33 14.21 -7.25 17.04
N HIS A 34 13.81 -8.36 16.43
CA HIS A 34 12.67 -8.39 15.51
C HIS A 34 11.33 -8.11 16.21
N GLU A 35 11.14 -8.59 17.44
CA GLU A 35 9.93 -8.33 18.21
C GLU A 35 9.83 -6.86 18.62
N GLN A 36 10.97 -6.28 19.04
CA GLN A 36 11.06 -4.86 19.37
C GLN A 36 10.80 -3.96 18.15
N VAL A 37 11.35 -4.30 16.99
CA VAL A 37 11.11 -3.56 15.74
C VAL A 37 9.64 -3.64 15.34
N LYS A 38 9.01 -4.82 15.46
CA LYS A 38 7.58 -4.98 15.18
C LYS A 38 6.73 -4.12 16.12
N THR A 39 7.04 -4.13 17.41
CA THR A 39 6.38 -3.30 18.43
C THR A 39 6.54 -1.81 18.11
N PHE A 40 7.75 -1.40 17.71
CA PHE A 40 8.03 -0.02 17.32
C PHE A 40 7.21 0.42 16.10
N LEU A 41 7.17 -0.40 15.06
CA LEU A 41 6.37 -0.14 13.87
C LEU A 41 4.89 -0.04 14.21
N GLU A 42 4.39 -0.91 15.08
CA GLU A 42 3.00 -0.89 15.50
C GLU A 42 2.63 0.40 16.26
N VAL A 43 3.43 0.79 17.27
CA VAL A 43 3.21 2.04 18.01
C VAL A 43 3.28 3.24 17.07
N THR A 44 4.33 3.31 16.25
CA THR A 44 4.56 4.46 15.37
C THR A 44 3.57 4.54 14.21
N ASN A 45 2.87 3.45 13.89
CA ASN A 45 1.75 3.46 12.96
C ASN A 45 0.46 3.98 13.60
N ARG A 46 0.26 3.73 14.91
CA ARG A 46 -0.95 4.12 15.65
C ARG A 46 -0.92 5.56 16.16
N ILE A 47 0.26 6.14 16.28
CA ILE A 47 0.46 7.51 16.79
C ILE A 47 0.70 8.47 15.63
N ARG A 48 -0.01 9.61 15.61
CA ARG A 48 0.19 10.67 14.60
C ARG A 48 1.48 11.44 14.86
N CYS A 49 2.05 12.01 13.81
CA CYS A 49 3.16 12.94 13.93
C CYS A 49 2.70 14.25 14.56
N ILE A 50 3.38 14.73 15.61
CA ILE A 50 3.05 16.01 16.27
C ILE A 50 3.27 17.19 15.31
N CYS A 51 4.35 17.16 14.52
CA CYS A 51 4.67 18.20 13.54
C CYS A 51 3.70 18.19 12.33
N LEU A 52 3.17 17.03 11.95
CA LEU A 52 2.31 16.85 10.76
C LEU A 52 1.16 15.89 11.11
N PRO A 53 0.07 16.39 11.72
CA PRO A 53 -1.01 15.54 12.26
C PRO A 53 -1.76 14.69 11.22
N SER A 54 -1.55 14.94 9.93
CA SER A 54 -2.13 14.19 8.82
C SER A 54 -1.45 12.86 8.54
N ILE A 55 -0.29 12.57 9.14
CA ILE A 55 0.47 11.34 8.91
C ILE A 55 0.79 10.61 10.22
N PRO A 56 0.93 9.26 10.20
CA PRO A 56 1.48 8.52 11.32
C PRO A 56 2.94 8.91 11.55
N ILE A 57 3.40 8.83 12.80
CA ILE A 57 4.75 9.22 13.16
C ILE A 57 5.79 8.34 12.46
N LYS A 58 5.47 7.07 12.15
CA LYS A 58 6.36 6.18 11.37
C LYS A 58 6.84 6.83 10.07
N SER A 59 5.94 7.53 9.37
CA SER A 59 6.16 8.19 8.08
C SER A 59 6.79 9.58 8.19
N CYS A 60 6.94 10.10 9.41
CA CYS A 60 7.65 11.34 9.63
C CYS A 60 9.15 11.13 9.38
N SER A 61 9.68 11.79 8.36
CA SER A 61 11.11 11.79 8.04
C SER A 61 11.90 12.44 9.18
N PHE A 62 12.83 11.67 9.73
CA PHE A 62 13.69 12.08 10.85
C PHE A 62 14.51 13.34 10.55
N ASN A 63 14.74 13.69 9.28
CA ASN A 63 15.57 14.83 8.90
C ASN A 63 14.86 16.19 9.04
N ASN A 64 13.52 16.23 9.11
CA ASN A 64 12.75 17.49 9.07
C ASN A 64 12.05 17.86 10.39
N CYS A 65 11.94 16.96 11.37
CA CYS A 65 11.27 17.26 12.63
C CYS A 65 11.99 16.61 13.83
N THR A 66 12.74 17.44 14.57
CA THR A 66 13.46 17.06 15.79
C THR A 66 12.52 16.45 16.84
N VAL A 67 11.30 16.98 16.94
CA VAL A 67 10.27 16.47 17.86
C VAL A 67 9.95 15.01 17.60
N SER A 68 9.58 14.66 16.36
CA SER A 68 9.21 13.30 16.00
C SER A 68 10.39 12.34 16.13
N ALA A 69 11.60 12.78 15.79
CA ALA A 69 12.80 12.00 15.98
C ALA A 69 13.03 11.62 17.46
N LYS A 70 12.91 12.61 18.36
CA LYS A 70 13.06 12.40 19.80
C LYS A 70 11.91 11.56 20.35
N LEU A 71 10.65 11.79 19.95
CA LEU A 71 9.52 10.99 20.41
C LEU A 71 9.65 9.52 19.99
N LYS A 72 10.18 9.24 18.78
CA LYS A 72 10.52 7.88 18.36
C LYS A 72 11.59 7.24 19.26
N LEU A 73 12.65 7.98 19.61
CA LEU A 73 13.65 7.48 20.58
C LEU A 73 13.04 7.20 21.96
N PHE A 74 12.12 8.05 22.41
CA PHE A 74 11.39 7.80 23.65
C PHE A 74 10.58 6.49 23.57
N ILE A 75 9.86 6.25 22.47
CA ILE A 75 9.14 5.00 22.23
C ILE A 75 10.10 3.80 22.25
N GLU A 76 11.26 3.90 21.59
CA GLU A 76 12.27 2.84 21.65
C GLU A 76 12.73 2.55 23.08
N ASN A 77 12.92 3.58 23.91
CA ASN A 77 13.29 3.40 25.32
C ASN A 77 12.21 2.65 26.11
N ARG A 78 10.93 2.89 25.82
CA ARG A 78 9.82 2.14 26.45
C ARG A 78 9.78 0.70 26.00
N ILE A 79 10.04 0.43 24.72
CA ILE A 79 10.15 -0.94 24.19
C ILE A 79 11.33 -1.67 24.82
N ARG A 80 12.49 -1.02 24.98
CA ARG A 80 13.65 -1.59 25.68
C ARG A 80 13.36 -1.91 27.15
N LYS A 81 12.42 -1.19 27.77
CA LYS A 81 11.91 -1.48 29.13
C LYS A 81 10.90 -2.64 29.18
N GLY A 82 10.56 -3.24 28.04
CA GLY A 82 9.61 -4.36 27.94
C GLY A 82 8.15 -3.92 27.86
N GLU A 83 7.86 -2.65 27.57
CA GLU A 83 6.48 -2.20 27.41
C GLU A 83 5.90 -2.65 26.05
N SER A 84 4.67 -3.18 26.07
CA SER A 84 3.96 -3.59 24.85
C SER A 84 3.44 -2.40 24.03
N ALA A 85 3.12 -2.63 22.76
CA ALA A 85 2.57 -1.59 21.88
C ALA A 85 1.28 -0.96 22.46
N ASP A 86 0.36 -1.78 22.96
CA ASP A 86 -0.88 -1.30 23.57
C ASP A 86 -0.63 -0.48 24.83
N THR A 87 0.31 -0.92 25.67
CA THR A 87 0.70 -0.16 26.87
C THR A 87 1.23 1.22 26.51
N ILE A 88 2.15 1.28 25.54
CA ILE A 88 2.76 2.54 25.10
C ILE A 88 1.71 3.46 24.49
N VAL A 89 0.83 2.95 23.61
CA VAL A 89 -0.24 3.75 23.01
C VAL A 89 -1.22 4.25 24.07
N ASN A 90 -1.62 3.39 25.01
CA ASN A 90 -2.51 3.77 26.10
C ASN A 90 -1.90 4.88 26.97
N LYS A 91 -0.60 4.80 27.29
CA LYS A 91 0.11 5.84 28.04
C LYS A 91 0.34 7.11 27.21
N MET A 92 0.47 7.01 25.89
CA MET A 92 0.47 8.21 25.03
C MET A 92 -0.85 8.97 25.10
N ILE A 93 -1.98 8.25 25.25
CA ILE A 93 -3.30 8.87 25.37
C ILE A 93 -3.51 9.45 26.78
N ASN A 94 -3.19 8.67 27.81
CA ASN A 94 -3.60 8.96 29.20
C ASN A 94 -2.47 9.49 30.10
N GLY A 95 -1.24 9.52 29.61
CA GLY A 95 -0.05 9.93 30.33
C GLY A 95 0.84 8.77 30.77
N PHE A 96 2.14 9.04 30.74
CA PHE A 96 3.18 8.18 31.31
C PHE A 96 3.50 8.51 32.77
N GLY A 97 2.88 9.55 33.35
CA GLY A 97 3.17 10.02 34.70
C GLY A 97 4.49 10.79 34.80
N GLU A 98 4.79 11.32 35.98
CA GLU A 98 6.00 12.11 36.23
C GLU A 98 7.29 11.28 36.07
N GLU A 99 7.21 9.95 36.18
CA GLU A 99 8.33 9.06 35.87
C GLU A 99 8.84 9.20 34.43
N ALA A 100 8.03 9.75 33.52
CA ALA A 100 8.45 10.05 32.17
C ALA A 100 9.58 11.09 32.11
N LEU A 101 9.65 12.01 33.09
CA LEU A 101 10.67 13.05 33.19
C LEU A 101 12.06 12.48 33.45
N GLN A 102 12.14 11.26 33.99
CA GLN A 102 13.41 10.55 34.20
C GLN A 102 14.01 10.04 32.87
N ASP A 103 13.23 10.03 31.78
CA ASP A 103 13.74 9.67 30.47
C ASP A 103 14.63 10.81 29.92
N PRO A 104 15.89 10.53 29.53
CA PRO A 104 16.79 11.55 29.01
C PRO A 104 16.24 12.30 27.79
N VAL A 105 15.34 11.67 27.03
CA VAL A 105 14.67 12.30 25.90
C VAL A 105 13.67 13.36 26.35
N ILE A 106 12.86 13.05 27.37
CA ILE A 106 11.83 13.96 27.89
C ILE A 106 12.45 15.07 28.72
N ALA A 107 13.47 14.77 29.52
CA ALA A 107 14.25 15.79 30.23
C ALA A 107 14.78 16.87 29.27
N LYS A 108 15.33 16.45 28.10
CA LYS A 108 15.77 17.39 27.07
C LYS A 108 14.64 18.20 26.45
N PHE A 109 13.42 17.66 26.36
CA PHE A 109 12.28 18.48 25.91
C PHE A 109 11.94 19.57 26.92
N ALA A 110 11.99 19.26 28.22
CA ALA A 110 11.80 20.24 29.29
C ALA A 110 12.89 21.31 29.28
N GLU A 111 14.17 20.92 29.16
CA GLU A 111 15.30 21.86 29.07
C GLU A 111 15.19 22.82 27.88
N ASN A 112 14.63 22.36 26.77
CA ASN A 112 14.44 23.17 25.56
C ASN A 112 13.12 23.97 25.55
N GLY A 113 12.37 24.00 26.66
CA GLY A 113 11.10 24.75 26.78
C GLY A 113 9.96 24.19 25.93
N ASN A 114 10.00 22.91 25.55
CA ASN A 114 8.92 22.25 24.81
C ASN A 114 7.84 21.70 25.75
N ASP A 115 7.28 22.58 26.59
CA ASP A 115 6.38 22.21 27.69
C ASP A 115 5.14 21.45 27.20
N GLY A 116 4.61 21.78 26.02
CA GLY A 116 3.45 21.08 25.46
C GLY A 116 3.72 19.59 25.17
N ILE A 117 4.95 19.23 24.80
CA ILE A 117 5.31 17.82 24.59
C ILE A 117 5.53 17.12 25.91
N VAL A 118 6.21 17.79 26.84
CA VAL A 118 6.43 17.25 28.19
C VAL A 118 5.09 16.98 28.87
N GLN A 119 4.18 17.95 28.85
CA GLN A 119 2.83 17.80 29.39
C GLN A 119 2.05 16.70 28.67
N GLY A 120 2.11 16.62 27.34
CA GLY A 120 1.45 15.57 26.58
C GLY A 120 1.99 14.17 26.90
N VAL A 121 3.29 14.02 27.18
CA VAL A 121 3.86 12.74 27.60
C VAL A 121 3.49 12.41 29.05
N VAL A 122 3.57 13.38 29.96
CA VAL A 122 3.32 13.18 31.40
C VAL A 122 1.83 12.94 31.68
N TYR A 123 0.97 13.82 31.17
CA TYR A 123 -0.48 13.83 31.45
C TYR A 123 -1.33 13.23 30.33
N GLY A 124 -0.73 12.93 29.17
CA GLY A 124 -1.42 12.35 28.02
C GLY A 124 -1.73 13.37 26.94
N PHE A 125 -1.63 12.94 25.68
CA PHE A 125 -1.97 13.74 24.51
C PHE A 125 -3.48 13.67 24.16
N GLY A 126 -4.24 12.81 24.84
CA GLY A 126 -5.64 12.52 24.53
C GLY A 126 -5.82 11.66 23.28
N GLN A 127 -7.08 11.37 22.93
CA GLN A 127 -7.44 10.48 21.81
C GLN A 127 -6.99 10.99 20.44
N ASP A 128 -6.81 12.30 20.32
CA ASP A 128 -6.39 12.93 19.07
C ASP A 128 -4.97 12.53 18.65
N ILE A 129 -4.15 11.99 19.57
CA ILE A 129 -2.80 11.50 19.23
C ILE A 129 -2.83 10.28 18.32
N LEU A 130 -3.97 9.62 18.17
CA LEU A 130 -4.12 8.46 17.31
C LEU A 130 -4.07 8.86 15.83
N ALA A 131 -3.27 8.14 15.06
CA ALA A 131 -3.27 8.25 13.61
C ALA A 131 -4.59 7.70 13.09
N LYS A 132 -5.30 8.51 12.29
CA LYS A 132 -6.46 8.03 11.57
C LYS A 132 -5.97 7.14 10.42
N PRO A 133 -6.58 5.96 10.18
CA PRO A 133 -6.19 5.12 9.07
C PRO A 133 -6.35 5.90 7.76
N ASP A 134 -5.44 5.66 6.81
CA ASP A 134 -5.56 6.21 5.45
C ASP A 134 -6.96 5.91 4.91
N SER A 135 -7.61 6.93 4.35
CA SER A 135 -9.02 6.87 3.96
C SER A 135 -9.27 5.64 3.08
N THR A 136 -10.09 4.70 3.58
CA THR A 136 -10.50 3.49 2.86
C THR A 136 -11.12 3.80 1.50
N TRP A 137 -11.59 5.03 1.31
CA TRP A 137 -12.11 5.58 0.06
C TRP A 137 -11.07 5.65 -1.06
N ILE A 138 -9.79 5.85 -0.74
CA ILE A 138 -8.71 5.87 -1.74
C ILE A 138 -8.50 4.47 -2.31
N ASN A 139 -8.41 3.46 -1.45
CA ASN A 139 -8.27 2.07 -1.90
C ASN A 139 -9.49 1.62 -2.72
N LEU A 140 -10.69 1.99 -2.28
CA LEU A 140 -11.93 1.69 -3.00
C LEU A 140 -11.99 2.35 -4.38
N SER A 141 -11.62 3.63 -4.46
CA SER A 141 -11.63 4.36 -5.73
C SER A 141 -10.57 3.82 -6.70
N LEU A 142 -9.39 3.44 -6.20
CA LEU A 142 -8.35 2.82 -7.01
C LEU A 142 -8.78 1.44 -7.53
N ALA A 143 -9.44 0.63 -6.70
CA ALA A 143 -9.98 -0.66 -7.10
C ALA A 143 -11.08 -0.51 -8.17
N LEU A 144 -11.98 0.46 -8.00
CA LEU A 144 -13.03 0.78 -8.98
C LEU A 144 -12.44 1.24 -10.31
N ALA A 145 -11.47 2.16 -10.28
CA ALA A 145 -10.79 2.65 -11.47
C ALA A 145 -10.03 1.52 -12.20
N GLY A 146 -9.31 0.67 -11.45
CA GLY A 146 -8.63 -0.50 -12.00
C GLY A 146 -9.61 -1.51 -12.62
N GLY A 147 -10.72 -1.80 -11.94
CA GLY A 147 -11.78 -2.68 -12.44
C GLY A 147 -12.42 -2.16 -13.72
N LEU A 148 -12.77 -0.86 -13.77
CA LEU A 148 -13.28 -0.20 -14.97
C LEU A 148 -12.29 -0.25 -16.13
N GLY A 149 -11.01 0.01 -15.86
CA GLY A 149 -9.94 -0.07 -16.85
C GLY A 149 -9.86 -1.46 -17.49
N LEU A 150 -9.89 -2.52 -16.67
CA LEU A 150 -9.88 -3.90 -17.15
C LEU A 150 -11.13 -4.25 -17.97
N ILE A 151 -12.31 -3.79 -17.56
CA ILE A 151 -13.56 -4.00 -18.31
C ILE A 151 -13.49 -3.33 -19.69
N ILE A 152 -13.01 -2.08 -19.76
CA ILE A 152 -12.88 -1.34 -21.01
C ILE A 152 -11.89 -2.06 -21.95
N ILE A 153 -10.74 -2.49 -21.45
CA ILE A 153 -9.74 -3.24 -22.23
C ILE A 153 -10.36 -4.56 -22.74
N PHE A 154 -11.07 -5.30 -21.88
CA PHE A 154 -11.74 -6.54 -22.27
C PHE A 154 -12.78 -6.32 -23.38
N LEU A 155 -13.64 -5.32 -23.25
CA LEU A 155 -14.65 -4.97 -24.26
C LEU A 155 -14.01 -4.52 -25.58
N TYR A 156 -12.92 -3.75 -25.51
CA TYR A 156 -12.16 -3.31 -26.68
C TYR A 156 -11.56 -4.49 -27.46
N LEU A 157 -10.92 -5.43 -26.77
CA LEU A 157 -10.33 -6.64 -27.38
C LEU A 157 -11.41 -7.59 -27.92
N LYS A 158 -12.54 -7.75 -27.21
CA LYS A 158 -13.70 -8.53 -27.68
C LYS A 158 -14.28 -7.95 -28.96
N ARG A 159 -14.39 -6.63 -29.07
CA ARG A 159 -14.90 -5.95 -30.28
C ARG A 159 -13.97 -6.13 -31.48
N ARG A 160 -12.65 -6.10 -31.28
CA ARG A 160 -11.66 -6.36 -32.37
C ARG A 160 -11.60 -7.82 -32.81
N THR A 161 -11.84 -8.77 -31.92
CA THR A 161 -11.78 -10.20 -32.26
C THR A 161 -13.06 -10.73 -32.92
N SER A 162 -14.19 -10.04 -32.76
CA SER A 162 -15.44 -10.34 -33.48
C SER A 162 -15.46 -9.87 -34.95
N PHE A 163 -14.51 -9.04 -35.39
CA PHE A 163 -14.31 -8.69 -36.79
C PHE A 163 -13.24 -9.57 -37.43
N LYS A 164 -13.55 -10.86 -37.61
CA LYS A 164 -12.99 -11.63 -38.72
C LYS A 164 -14.13 -11.85 -39.71
N PRO A 165 -14.21 -11.06 -40.81
CA PRO A 165 -15.02 -11.49 -41.93
C PRO A 165 -14.41 -12.81 -42.40
N THR A 166 -15.23 -13.85 -42.38
CA THR A 166 -14.91 -15.12 -43.00
C THR A 166 -14.76 -14.86 -44.50
N GLU A 167 -13.54 -14.63 -44.97
CA GLU A 167 -13.22 -14.65 -46.38
C GLU A 167 -13.26 -16.12 -46.85
N LYS A 168 -14.47 -16.59 -47.16
CA LYS A 168 -14.73 -17.86 -47.84
C LYS A 168 -15.87 -17.65 -48.85
N SER A 169 -15.58 -16.98 -49.96
CA SER A 169 -16.30 -17.21 -51.22
C SER A 169 -15.55 -16.55 -52.37
N SER A 170 -14.69 -17.31 -53.07
CA SER A 170 -14.05 -16.84 -54.32
C SER A 170 -13.39 -18.02 -55.06
N LYS A 171 -12.82 -18.99 -54.33
CA LYS A 171 -12.18 -20.15 -54.96
C LYS A 171 -13.16 -21.17 -55.55
N THR A 172 -14.36 -21.32 -55.01
CA THR A 172 -15.32 -22.32 -55.52
C THR A 172 -16.01 -21.85 -56.80
N ASP A 173 -16.40 -20.58 -56.88
CA ASP A 173 -17.02 -19.98 -58.07
C ASP A 173 -16.08 -19.94 -59.27
N SER A 174 -14.81 -19.58 -59.04
CA SER A 174 -13.82 -19.55 -60.13
C SER A 174 -13.55 -20.96 -60.68
N PHE A 175 -13.47 -21.97 -59.82
CA PHE A 175 -13.23 -23.36 -60.25
C PHE A 175 -14.41 -23.94 -61.03
N GLN A 176 -15.65 -23.67 -60.60
CA GLN A 176 -16.84 -24.10 -61.36
C GLN A 176 -16.91 -23.43 -62.74
N LYS A 177 -16.55 -22.14 -62.82
CA LYS A 177 -16.50 -21.41 -64.10
C LYS A 177 -15.47 -21.99 -65.08
N TYR A 178 -14.30 -22.41 -64.59
CA TYR A 178 -13.30 -23.07 -65.43
C TYR A 178 -13.77 -24.45 -65.91
N LEU A 179 -14.45 -25.22 -65.06
CA LEU A 179 -14.97 -26.53 -65.45
C LEU A 179 -16.06 -26.41 -66.52
N SER A 180 -16.97 -25.44 -66.40
CA SER A 180 -18.00 -25.20 -67.42
C SER A 180 -17.42 -24.74 -68.76
N GLU A 181 -16.34 -23.93 -68.75
CA GLU A 181 -15.72 -23.45 -69.99
C GLU A 181 -14.94 -24.55 -70.72
N ILE A 182 -14.42 -25.55 -69.99
CA ILE A 182 -13.75 -26.71 -70.60
C ILE A 182 -14.78 -27.66 -71.24
N GLU A 183 -15.94 -27.84 -70.61
CA GLU A 183 -17.01 -28.71 -71.13
C GLU A 183 -17.64 -28.15 -72.41
N GLU A 184 -17.77 -26.82 -72.52
CA GLU A 184 -18.32 -26.16 -73.72
C GLU A 184 -17.36 -26.25 -74.93
N LYS A 185 -16.03 -26.23 -74.71
CA LYS A 185 -15.02 -26.31 -75.79
C LYS A 185 -14.76 -27.73 -76.30
N GLN A 186 -15.36 -28.75 -75.69
CA GLN A 186 -15.23 -30.16 -76.07
C GLN A 186 -16.43 -30.66 -76.91
N LYS A 187 -17.40 -29.79 -77.21
CA LYS A 187 -18.61 -30.10 -77.98
C LYS A 187 -18.58 -29.46 -79.38
#